data_AF-C0EZ30-F1
#
_entry.id   AF-C0EZ30-F1
#
_cell.length_a   1.000
_cell.length_b   1.000
_cell.length_c   1.000
_cell.angle_alpha   90.00
_cell.angle_beta   90.00
_cell.angle_gamma   90.00
#
_symmetry.space_group_name_H-M   'P 1'
#
loop_
_entity.id
_entity.type
_entity.pdbx_description
1 polymer ?
#
loop_
_entity_poly.entity_id
_entity_poly.type
_entity_poly.pdbx_seq_one_letter_code
_entity_poly.pdbx_strand_id
1 'polypeptide(L)'
;MKIKATVDKYCYTSKPTDSDAKKMRMRLPQEENYYDIKTIADCVGEQGQAFLPATFKGMASKQENFEQCQLFGIDFDEEPDYEKIKRKFADYHLPIVFSYHTFSSTPEHPKYRIILCHIVPITERWLADMILKMLKKMFPEADSHCFETARLFYGGKGLIDFNDVVAETGENTFNVYNLVMQFEKFLYTNDKKNFSRNIRVFAHKYQIGLSNNHFNIFYIKIPHTPTRRVFLSTPQSKMKKLLEVILNIN
;
A
#
# COMPACT_ATOMS: atom_id res chain seq x y z
N MET A 1 -8.19 14.93 -0.96
CA MET A 1 -8.28 13.98 0.19
C MET A 1 -7.23 14.35 1.24
N LYS A 2 -7.49 14.18 2.56
CA LYS A 2 -6.46 14.34 3.60
C LYS A 2 -6.04 12.98 4.14
N ILE A 3 -4.74 12.72 4.13
CA ILE A 3 -4.11 11.43 4.44
C ILE A 3 -3.33 11.59 5.74
N LYS A 4 -3.59 10.70 6.71
CA LYS A 4 -2.81 10.65 7.95
C LYS A 4 -1.54 9.82 7.70
N ALA A 5 -0.39 10.45 7.79
CA ALA A 5 0.92 9.80 7.62
C ALA A 5 1.98 10.55 8.44
N THR A 6 3.18 10.00 8.54
CA THR A 6 4.33 10.77 9.01
C THR A 6 5.23 11.12 7.84
N VAL A 7 5.48 12.41 7.64
CA VAL A 7 6.53 12.94 6.78
C VAL A 7 7.58 13.58 7.68
N ASP A 8 8.85 13.27 7.43
CA ASP A 8 9.97 13.80 8.17
C ASP A 8 10.08 15.32 7.98
N LYS A 9 10.41 16.04 9.04
CA LYS A 9 10.66 17.49 9.00
C LYS A 9 12.05 17.82 8.45
N TYR A 10 12.98 16.87 8.49
CA TYR A 10 14.35 17.08 8.03
C TYR A 10 14.49 16.69 6.56
N CYS A 11 15.02 17.62 5.77
CA CYS A 11 15.37 17.40 4.37
C CYS A 11 16.74 16.75 4.25
N TYR A 12 16.90 15.86 3.28
CA TYR A 12 18.15 15.18 3.00
C TYR A 12 18.51 15.35 1.52
N THR A 13 19.79 15.55 1.23
CA THR A 13 20.32 15.62 -0.14
C THR A 13 21.07 14.35 -0.54
N SER A 14 21.22 13.41 0.40
CA SER A 14 21.86 12.11 0.23
C SER A 14 21.21 11.07 1.14
N LYS A 15 21.55 9.79 0.93
CA LYS A 15 20.99 8.69 1.70
C LYS A 15 21.30 8.89 3.21
N PRO A 16 20.29 8.85 4.10
CA PRO A 16 20.52 8.94 5.53
C PRO A 16 21.46 7.84 6.03
N THR A 17 22.27 8.15 7.05
CA THR A 17 23.16 7.16 7.69
C THR A 17 22.37 6.18 8.55
N ASP A 18 22.97 5.07 8.96
CA ASP A 18 22.32 4.13 9.89
C ASP A 18 21.96 4.78 11.24
N SER A 19 22.77 5.74 11.68
CA SER A 19 22.50 6.54 12.87
C SER A 19 21.26 7.41 12.68
N ASP A 20 21.14 8.08 11.53
CA ASP A 20 19.94 8.86 11.19
C ASP A 20 18.71 7.99 11.10
N ALA A 21 18.81 6.84 10.42
CA ALA A 21 17.73 5.88 10.29
C ALA A 21 17.24 5.36 11.66
N LYS A 22 18.15 5.14 12.61
CA LYS A 22 17.81 4.78 13.99
C LYS A 22 17.05 5.91 14.68
N LYS A 23 17.49 7.17 14.55
CA LYS A 23 16.79 8.34 15.12
C LYS A 23 15.41 8.53 14.50
N MET A 24 15.30 8.43 13.17
CA MET A 24 14.05 8.49 12.42
C MET A 24 13.04 7.48 12.94
N ARG A 25 13.44 6.20 13.06
CA ARG A 25 12.57 5.13 13.56
C ARG A 25 12.03 5.37 14.98
N MET A 26 12.71 6.17 15.79
CA MET A 26 12.24 6.51 17.13
C MET A 26 11.28 7.71 17.14
N ARG A 27 11.55 8.75 16.35
CA ARG A 27 10.77 9.99 16.40
C ARG A 27 9.58 10.02 15.45
N LEU A 28 9.72 9.52 14.22
CA LEU A 28 8.70 9.64 13.17
C LEU A 28 7.35 9.03 13.56
N PRO A 29 7.27 7.90 14.28
CA PRO A 29 5.98 7.36 14.71
C PRO A 29 5.18 8.28 15.66
N GLN A 30 5.75 9.40 16.11
CA GLN A 30 5.13 10.38 17.03
C GLN A 30 4.93 11.76 16.37
N GLU A 31 5.22 11.87 15.08
CA GLU A 31 5.13 13.13 14.33
C GLU A 31 4.09 13.05 13.20
N GLU A 32 3.09 12.18 13.34
CA GLU A 32 2.06 12.01 12.32
C GLU A 32 1.17 13.26 12.19
N ASN A 33 0.73 13.54 10.96
CA ASN A 33 -0.16 14.66 10.67
C ASN A 33 -1.04 14.34 9.45
N TYR A 34 -1.94 15.25 9.11
CA TYR A 34 -2.76 15.17 7.91
C TYR A 34 -2.17 16.01 6.78
N TYR A 35 -1.92 15.36 5.65
CA TYR A 35 -1.38 16.00 4.44
C TYR A 35 -2.30 15.73 3.26
N ASP A 36 -2.29 16.60 2.26
CA ASP A 36 -2.74 16.19 0.92
C ASP A 36 -1.61 15.43 0.22
N ILE A 37 -1.98 14.67 -0.82
CA ILE A 37 -1.02 13.80 -1.52
C ILE A 37 0.08 14.60 -2.21
N LYS A 38 -0.24 15.81 -2.71
CA LYS A 38 0.74 16.73 -3.31
C LYS A 38 1.82 17.14 -2.30
N THR A 39 1.43 17.52 -1.09
CA THR A 39 2.40 17.87 -0.03
C THR A 39 3.32 16.69 0.28
N ILE A 40 2.78 15.47 0.38
CA ILE A 40 3.62 14.27 0.62
C ILE A 40 4.58 14.05 -0.57
N ALA A 41 4.09 14.15 -1.81
CA ALA A 41 4.91 13.98 -3.00
C ALA A 41 6.04 15.01 -3.08
N ASP A 42 5.75 16.30 -2.87
CA ASP A 42 6.73 17.38 -2.87
C ASP A 42 7.79 17.16 -1.76
N CYS A 43 7.36 16.87 -0.53
CA CYS A 43 8.25 16.62 0.59
C CYS A 43 9.18 15.41 0.38
N VAL A 44 8.61 14.28 -0.05
CA VAL A 44 9.33 13.01 -0.16
C VAL A 44 10.16 12.95 -1.43
N GLY A 45 9.56 13.30 -2.57
CA GLY A 45 10.17 13.18 -3.89
C GLY A 45 11.20 14.27 -4.18
N GLU A 46 10.87 15.54 -3.89
CA GLU A 46 11.72 16.69 -4.24
C GLU A 46 12.64 17.12 -3.09
N GLN A 47 12.15 17.11 -1.84
CA GLN A 47 12.89 17.65 -0.69
C GLN A 47 13.68 16.57 0.09
N GLY A 48 13.62 15.32 -0.36
CA GLY A 48 14.36 14.23 0.24
C GLY A 48 13.92 13.87 1.67
N GLN A 49 12.72 14.25 2.09
CA GLN A 49 12.20 13.93 3.41
C GLN A 49 11.77 12.46 3.47
N ALA A 50 12.17 11.75 4.53
CA ALA A 50 11.72 10.38 4.75
C ALA A 50 10.23 10.35 5.13
N PHE A 51 9.56 9.22 4.98
CA PHE A 51 8.17 9.08 5.43
C PHE A 51 7.84 7.66 5.89
N LEU A 52 6.84 7.58 6.78
CA LEU A 52 6.20 6.33 7.19
C LEU A 52 4.79 6.29 6.59
N PRO A 53 4.49 5.29 5.73
CA PRO A 53 3.16 5.16 5.11
C PRO A 53 2.03 4.82 6.11
N ALA A 54 2.38 4.17 7.22
CA ALA A 54 1.48 3.84 8.31
C ALA A 54 1.73 4.72 9.54
N THR A 55 0.69 4.94 10.34
CA THR A 55 0.77 5.65 11.63
C THR A 55 0.64 4.68 12.80
N PHE A 56 1.13 5.11 13.96
CA PHE A 56 1.25 4.26 15.13
C PHE A 56 0.91 5.02 16.42
N LYS A 57 0.19 4.37 17.33
CA LYS A 57 -0.03 4.84 18.71
C LYS A 57 1.15 4.45 19.59
N GLY A 58 2.33 4.97 19.27
CA GLY A 58 3.60 4.65 19.92
C GLY A 58 4.68 4.22 18.93
N MET A 59 5.64 3.42 19.39
CA MET A 59 6.74 2.93 18.54
C MET A 59 6.27 2.04 17.39
N ALA A 60 6.75 2.28 16.17
CA ALA A 60 6.41 1.48 14.98
C ALA A 60 6.97 0.05 15.01
N SER A 61 7.99 -0.21 15.84
CA SER A 61 8.55 -1.56 16.02
C SER A 61 7.61 -2.53 16.75
N LYS A 62 6.56 -2.01 17.39
CA LYS A 62 5.55 -2.79 18.12
C LYS A 62 4.30 -2.93 17.27
N GLN A 63 3.97 -4.16 16.90
CA GLN A 63 2.86 -4.42 15.98
C GLN A 63 1.50 -4.00 16.55
N GLU A 64 1.33 -4.06 17.86
CA GLU A 64 0.15 -3.62 18.61
C GLU A 64 -0.10 -2.11 18.53
N ASN A 65 0.94 -1.32 18.19
CA ASN A 65 0.81 0.13 18.06
C ASN A 65 0.28 0.54 16.68
N PHE A 66 0.12 -0.37 15.71
CA PHE A 66 -0.41 -0.02 14.40
C PHE A 66 -1.77 0.67 14.53
N GLU A 67 -1.90 1.87 13.95
CA GLU A 67 -3.13 2.65 13.96
C GLU A 67 -3.86 2.57 12.61
N GLN A 68 -3.18 2.95 11.54
CA GLN A 68 -3.73 2.90 10.18
C GLN A 68 -2.65 2.94 9.11
N CYS A 69 -3.01 2.56 7.89
CA CYS A 69 -2.17 2.66 6.69
C CYS A 69 -3.06 3.01 5.49
N GLN A 70 -2.76 4.12 4.81
CA GLN A 70 -3.47 4.52 3.59
C GLN A 70 -2.54 4.56 2.37
N LEU A 71 -1.24 4.79 2.59
CA LEU A 71 -0.23 4.77 1.54
C LEU A 71 0.51 3.44 1.54
N PHE A 72 0.88 2.97 0.35
CA PHE A 72 1.65 1.74 0.17
C PHE A 72 2.83 2.03 -0.77
N GLY A 73 4.04 2.02 -0.21
CA GLY A 73 5.27 2.22 -0.97
C GLY A 73 5.88 0.92 -1.47
N ILE A 74 6.46 0.97 -2.66
CA ILE A 74 7.15 -0.14 -3.29
C ILE A 74 8.51 0.37 -3.77
N ASP A 75 9.58 -0.30 -3.35
CA ASP A 75 10.97 0.10 -3.63
C ASP A 75 11.57 -0.76 -4.75
N PHE A 76 12.14 -0.11 -5.77
CA PHE A 76 12.74 -0.78 -6.93
C PHE A 76 14.21 -0.37 -7.04
N ASP A 77 15.10 -1.20 -6.50
CA ASP A 77 16.54 -0.94 -6.40
C ASP A 77 17.41 -1.74 -7.40
N GLU A 78 16.87 -2.82 -7.99
CA GLU A 78 17.59 -3.72 -8.92
C GLU A 78 17.33 -3.36 -10.39
N GLU A 79 17.18 -2.06 -10.66
CA GLU A 79 17.11 -1.46 -11.99
C GLU A 79 16.02 -2.01 -12.94
N PRO A 80 14.80 -2.33 -12.48
CA PRO A 80 13.75 -2.72 -13.40
C PRO A 80 13.32 -1.52 -14.25
N ASP A 81 13.07 -1.75 -15.54
CA ASP A 81 12.58 -0.72 -16.47
C ASP A 81 11.29 -0.05 -15.93
N TYR A 82 11.37 1.27 -15.71
CA TYR A 82 10.29 2.06 -15.10
C TYR A 82 8.99 1.99 -15.90
N GLU A 83 9.05 2.14 -17.23
CA GLU A 83 7.87 2.14 -18.09
C GLU A 83 7.20 0.76 -18.17
N LYS A 84 7.98 -0.32 -18.09
CA LYS A 84 7.47 -1.69 -17.97
C LYS A 84 6.76 -1.90 -16.62
N ILE A 85 7.34 -1.42 -15.53
CA ILE A 85 6.72 -1.48 -14.20
C ILE A 85 5.45 -0.64 -14.14
N LYS A 86 5.48 0.61 -14.64
CA LYS A 86 4.32 1.50 -14.74
C LYS A 86 3.17 0.89 -15.54
N ARG A 87 3.46 0.27 -16.70
CA ARG A 87 2.45 -0.49 -17.47
C ARG A 87 1.86 -1.65 -16.68
N LYS A 88 2.69 -2.39 -15.94
CA LYS A 88 2.23 -3.49 -15.08
C LYS A 88 1.29 -2.98 -13.96
N PHE A 89 1.56 -1.83 -13.35
CA PHE A 89 0.63 -1.19 -12.41
C PHE A 89 -0.72 -0.87 -13.09
N ALA A 90 -0.70 -0.32 -14.30
CA ALA A 90 -1.91 -0.03 -15.08
C ALA A 90 -2.70 -1.29 -15.44
N ASP A 91 -2.05 -2.37 -15.90
CA ASP A 91 -2.66 -3.65 -16.29
C ASP A 91 -3.43 -4.34 -15.15
N TYR A 92 -3.01 -4.05 -13.91
CA TYR A 92 -3.63 -4.52 -12.68
C TYR A 92 -4.44 -3.43 -11.96
N HIS A 93 -4.77 -2.33 -12.62
CA HIS A 93 -5.60 -1.24 -12.08
C HIS A 93 -5.14 -0.76 -10.69
N LEU A 94 -3.83 -0.54 -10.55
CA LEU A 94 -3.19 0.01 -9.35
C LEU A 94 -2.64 1.40 -9.67
N PRO A 95 -3.44 2.47 -9.49
CA PRO A 95 -3.00 3.81 -9.85
C PRO A 95 -1.82 4.27 -9.00
N ILE A 96 -0.80 4.80 -9.66
CA ILE A 96 0.36 5.42 -9.02
C ILE A 96 -0.02 6.84 -8.64
N VAL A 97 0.01 7.18 -7.34
CA VAL A 97 -0.23 8.58 -6.91
C VAL A 97 1.02 9.43 -7.07
N PHE A 98 2.19 8.86 -6.81
CA PHE A 98 3.45 9.47 -7.21
C PHE A 98 4.58 8.44 -7.22
N SER A 99 5.67 8.81 -7.89
CA SER A 99 6.91 8.05 -7.91
C SER A 99 8.09 9.01 -7.93
N TYR A 100 9.25 8.54 -7.48
CA TYR A 100 10.43 9.39 -7.35
C TYR A 100 11.73 8.61 -7.44
N HIS A 101 12.79 9.29 -7.87
CA HIS A 101 14.15 8.74 -7.88
C HIS A 101 14.72 8.67 -6.47
N THR A 102 15.31 7.53 -6.12
CA THR A 102 16.05 7.41 -4.85
C THR A 102 17.36 8.21 -4.92
N PHE A 103 17.96 8.54 -3.77
CA PHE A 103 19.23 9.29 -3.74
C PHE A 103 20.35 8.65 -4.57
N SER A 104 20.41 7.32 -4.60
CA SER A 104 21.42 6.53 -5.34
C SER A 104 21.04 6.22 -6.79
N SER A 105 19.88 6.68 -7.29
CA SER A 105 19.51 6.50 -8.69
C SER A 105 20.45 7.27 -9.62
N THR A 106 20.90 6.65 -10.71
CA THR A 106 21.55 7.35 -11.83
C THR A 106 20.81 7.03 -13.13
N PRO A 107 21.07 7.76 -14.24
CA PRO A 107 20.50 7.40 -15.53
C PRO A 107 20.87 5.97 -15.98
N GLU A 108 22.08 5.51 -15.65
CA GLU A 108 22.59 4.17 -15.99
C GLU A 108 22.05 3.08 -15.06
N HIS A 109 21.82 3.44 -13.79
CA HIS A 109 21.32 2.56 -12.75
C HIS A 109 20.07 3.17 -12.10
N PRO A 110 18.92 3.14 -12.81
CA PRO A 110 17.69 3.77 -12.34
C PRO A 110 17.14 3.04 -11.11
N LYS A 111 16.91 3.78 -10.03
CA LYS A 111 16.31 3.29 -8.79
C LYS A 111 15.19 4.23 -8.38
N TYR A 112 14.03 3.69 -8.07
CA TYR A 112 12.85 4.50 -7.84
C TYR A 112 11.90 3.85 -6.86
N ARG A 113 11.04 4.68 -6.27
CA ARG A 113 9.94 4.24 -5.42
C ARG A 113 8.63 4.65 -6.05
N ILE A 114 7.64 3.77 -5.92
CA ILE A 114 6.27 4.01 -6.38
C ILE A 114 5.36 3.96 -5.17
N ILE A 115 4.52 4.98 -5.03
CA ILE A 115 3.54 5.09 -3.94
C ILE A 115 2.14 4.93 -4.52
N LEU A 116 1.35 4.07 -3.86
CA LEU A 116 -0.07 3.87 -4.10
C LEU A 116 -0.89 4.46 -2.95
N CYS A 117 -2.10 4.91 -3.22
CA CYS A 117 -3.05 5.38 -2.21
C CYS A 117 -4.29 4.47 -2.18
N HIS A 118 -4.64 3.96 -1.01
CA HIS A 118 -5.90 3.25 -0.80
C HIS A 118 -7.03 4.25 -0.58
N ILE A 119 -8.22 3.97 -1.13
CA ILE A 119 -9.38 4.89 -1.12
C ILE A 119 -9.79 5.36 0.29
N VAL A 120 -9.56 4.52 1.29
CA VAL A 120 -9.83 4.80 2.71
C VAL A 120 -8.67 4.34 3.60
N PRO A 121 -8.48 4.88 4.81
CA PRO A 121 -7.46 4.39 5.72
C PRO A 121 -7.74 2.96 6.21
N ILE A 122 -6.75 2.07 6.10
CA ILE A 122 -6.82 0.69 6.61
C ILE A 122 -6.41 0.67 8.08
N THR A 123 -7.37 0.48 8.98
CA THR A 123 -7.13 0.42 10.45
C THR A 123 -6.81 -0.99 10.95
N GLU A 124 -7.04 -2.01 10.13
CA GLU A 124 -6.76 -3.40 10.46
C GLU A 124 -5.37 -3.81 9.98
N ARG A 125 -4.42 -4.00 10.91
CA ARG A 125 -3.03 -4.38 10.58
C ARG A 125 -2.93 -5.61 9.68
N TRP A 126 -3.75 -6.63 9.95
CA TRP A 126 -3.73 -7.88 9.17
C TRP A 126 -4.15 -7.63 7.71
N LEU A 127 -5.04 -6.66 7.47
CA LEU A 127 -5.48 -6.29 6.14
C LEU A 127 -4.40 -5.48 5.41
N ALA A 128 -3.72 -4.56 6.12
CA ALA A 128 -2.56 -3.86 5.57
C ALA A 128 -1.43 -4.84 5.20
N ASP A 129 -1.12 -5.83 6.06
CA ASP A 129 -0.16 -6.89 5.76
C ASP A 129 -0.60 -7.73 4.55
N MET A 130 -1.89 -8.07 4.46
CA MET A 130 -2.44 -8.81 3.32
C MET A 130 -2.22 -8.07 2.00
N ILE A 131 -2.54 -6.76 1.95
CA ILE A 131 -2.29 -5.90 0.78
C ILE A 131 -0.81 -5.93 0.42
N LEU A 132 0.08 -5.71 1.40
CA LEU A 132 1.53 -5.74 1.17
C LEU A 132 2.01 -7.09 0.64
N LYS A 133 1.45 -8.23 1.09
CA LYS A 133 1.85 -9.55 0.57
C LYS A 133 1.26 -9.86 -0.81
N MET A 134 0.09 -9.31 -1.17
CA MET A 134 -0.40 -9.36 -2.55
C MET A 134 0.54 -8.58 -3.47
N LEU A 135 0.85 -7.33 -3.11
CA LEU A 135 1.78 -6.48 -3.85
C LEU A 135 3.16 -7.14 -3.99
N LYS A 136 3.71 -7.70 -2.90
CA LYS A 136 5.00 -8.44 -2.93
C LYS A 136 5.01 -9.54 -3.97
N LYS A 137 3.90 -10.27 -4.11
CA LYS A 137 3.80 -11.39 -5.04
C LYS A 137 3.55 -10.93 -6.47
N MET A 138 2.81 -9.84 -6.66
CA MET A 138 2.54 -9.23 -7.97
C MET A 138 3.76 -8.53 -8.55
N PHE A 139 4.62 -7.94 -7.71
CA PHE A 139 5.82 -7.20 -8.09
C PHE A 139 7.10 -7.84 -7.52
N PRO A 140 7.49 -9.04 -8.01
CA PRO A 140 8.73 -9.70 -7.58
C PRO A 140 9.99 -8.92 -7.95
N GLU A 141 9.90 -7.92 -8.83
CA GLU A 141 10.99 -7.02 -9.23
C GLU A 141 11.34 -5.99 -8.13
N ALA A 142 10.49 -5.81 -7.12
CA ALA A 142 10.71 -4.88 -6.01
C ALA A 142 11.59 -5.49 -4.91
N ASP A 143 12.20 -4.63 -4.09
CA ASP A 143 12.90 -5.05 -2.87
C ASP A 143 11.94 -5.84 -1.97
N SER A 144 12.30 -7.10 -1.73
CA SER A 144 11.49 -8.03 -0.95
C SER A 144 11.25 -7.57 0.51
N HIS A 145 12.07 -6.67 1.03
CA HIS A 145 12.00 -6.12 2.38
C HIS A 145 11.03 -4.94 2.50
N CYS A 146 10.63 -4.26 1.41
CA CYS A 146 9.78 -3.07 1.53
C CYS A 146 8.32 -3.38 1.96
N PHE A 147 7.92 -4.66 1.90
CA PHE A 147 6.54 -5.10 2.13
C PHE A 147 6.21 -5.40 3.61
N GLU A 148 6.35 -4.38 4.46
CA GLU A 148 5.97 -4.42 5.89
C GLU A 148 5.33 -3.09 6.32
N THR A 149 4.42 -3.14 7.30
CA THR A 149 3.63 -1.95 7.70
C THR A 149 4.48 -0.85 8.34
N ALA A 150 5.61 -1.20 8.97
CA ALA A 150 6.52 -0.26 9.61
C ALA A 150 7.70 0.16 8.72
N ARG A 151 7.61 -0.10 7.40
CA ARG A 151 8.70 0.23 6.47
C ARG A 151 8.86 1.75 6.39
N LEU A 152 10.03 2.22 6.81
CA LEU A 152 10.50 3.58 6.57
C LEU A 152 10.98 3.70 5.12
N PHE A 153 10.44 4.66 4.39
CA PHE A 153 10.92 5.01 3.06
C PHE A 153 11.72 6.30 3.15
N TYR A 154 12.95 6.28 2.65
CA TYR A 154 13.72 7.51 2.50
C TYR A 154 13.16 8.33 1.35
N GLY A 155 13.33 9.65 1.45
CA GLY A 155 13.04 10.56 0.35
C GLY A 155 13.96 10.35 -0.85
N GLY A 156 13.75 11.19 -1.85
CA GLY A 156 14.41 11.14 -3.14
C GLY A 156 15.03 12.47 -3.54
N LYS A 157 15.31 12.56 -4.84
CA LYS A 157 15.95 13.72 -5.47
C LYS A 157 15.25 14.15 -6.77
N GLY A 158 13.96 13.88 -6.87
CA GLY A 158 13.13 14.24 -8.01
C GLY A 158 11.91 13.34 -8.17
N LEU A 159 10.74 13.95 -8.33
CA LEU A 159 9.51 13.26 -8.74
C LEU A 159 9.62 12.79 -10.19
N ILE A 160 9.03 11.65 -10.47
CA ILE A 160 8.94 11.06 -11.81
C ILE A 160 7.52 11.25 -12.34
N ASP A 161 6.52 10.77 -11.59
CA ASP A 161 5.11 10.97 -11.87
C ASP A 161 4.38 11.51 -10.63
N PHE A 162 3.31 12.27 -10.86
CA PHE A 162 2.38 12.70 -9.83
C PHE A 162 0.95 12.67 -10.40
N ASN A 163 0.04 12.02 -9.71
CA ASN A 163 -1.39 11.99 -9.99
C ASN A 163 -2.14 12.36 -8.71
N ASP A 164 -2.87 13.49 -8.75
CA ASP A 164 -3.61 13.96 -7.59
C ASP A 164 -4.79 13.03 -7.26
N VAL A 165 -5.20 13.00 -6.00
CA VAL A 165 -6.31 12.17 -5.52
C VAL A 165 -7.57 13.00 -5.41
N VAL A 166 -8.53 12.72 -6.29
CA VAL A 166 -9.86 13.33 -6.28
C VAL A 166 -10.68 12.70 -5.16
N ALA A 167 -10.98 13.48 -4.11
CA ALA A 167 -11.58 12.94 -2.89
C ALA A 167 -13.00 12.41 -3.12
N GLU A 168 -13.75 13.11 -3.98
CA GLU A 168 -15.17 12.88 -4.26
C GLU A 168 -15.40 11.58 -5.03
N THR A 169 -14.46 11.21 -5.91
CA THR A 169 -14.58 10.03 -6.78
C THR A 169 -13.68 8.88 -6.36
N GLY A 170 -12.65 9.16 -5.54
CA GLY A 170 -11.57 8.23 -5.26
C GLY A 170 -10.66 7.98 -6.48
N GLU A 171 -10.68 8.86 -7.48
CA GLU A 171 -9.78 8.76 -8.63
C GLU A 171 -8.31 8.72 -8.18
N ASN A 172 -7.49 7.96 -8.91
CA ASN A 172 -6.10 7.68 -8.58
C ASN A 172 -5.88 6.94 -7.25
N THR A 173 -6.92 6.32 -6.69
CA THR A 173 -6.80 5.38 -5.57
C THR A 173 -7.11 3.95 -5.98
N PHE A 174 -6.65 2.98 -5.20
CA PHE A 174 -7.08 1.59 -5.30
C PHE A 174 -7.93 1.18 -4.09
N ASN A 175 -8.64 0.07 -4.21
CA ASN A 175 -9.37 -0.53 -3.10
C ASN A 175 -9.07 -2.03 -2.98
N VAL A 176 -9.30 -2.61 -1.80
CA VAL A 176 -9.06 -4.04 -1.54
C VAL A 176 -9.80 -4.95 -2.52
N TYR A 177 -11.05 -4.63 -2.86
CA TYR A 177 -11.86 -5.47 -3.75
C TYR A 177 -11.22 -5.59 -5.15
N ASN A 178 -10.83 -4.47 -5.75
CA ASN A 178 -10.11 -4.44 -7.01
C ASN A 178 -8.77 -5.17 -6.91
N LEU A 179 -7.97 -4.91 -5.87
CA LEU A 179 -6.69 -5.58 -5.67
C LEU A 179 -6.84 -7.10 -5.60
N VAL A 180 -7.86 -7.61 -4.89
CA VAL A 180 -8.15 -9.05 -4.76
C VAL A 180 -8.43 -9.67 -6.13
N MET A 181 -9.31 -9.05 -6.93
CA MET A 181 -9.62 -9.54 -8.28
C MET A 181 -8.37 -9.55 -9.18
N GLN A 182 -7.53 -8.52 -9.10
CA GLN A 182 -6.32 -8.41 -9.91
C GLN A 182 -5.23 -9.36 -9.43
N PHE A 183 -5.19 -9.66 -8.15
CA PHE A 183 -4.32 -10.69 -7.58
C PHE A 183 -4.73 -12.10 -8.02
N GLU A 184 -6.03 -12.42 -8.06
CA GLU A 184 -6.50 -13.68 -8.64
C GLU A 184 -6.12 -13.82 -10.11
N LYS A 185 -6.38 -12.76 -10.90
CA LYS A 185 -5.96 -12.69 -12.31
C LYS A 185 -4.46 -12.96 -12.43
N PHE A 186 -3.63 -12.27 -11.65
CA PHE A 186 -2.18 -12.47 -11.62
C PHE A 186 -1.79 -13.93 -11.32
N LEU A 187 -2.36 -14.54 -10.27
CA LEU A 187 -2.05 -15.92 -9.92
C LEU A 187 -2.42 -16.89 -11.05
N TYR A 188 -3.55 -16.66 -11.71
CA TYR A 188 -4.02 -17.49 -12.81
C TYR A 188 -3.15 -17.33 -14.05
N THR A 189 -2.81 -16.10 -14.44
CA THR A 189 -2.03 -15.81 -15.65
C THR A 189 -0.59 -16.28 -15.52
N ASN A 190 0.02 -16.14 -14.34
CA ASN A 190 1.45 -16.38 -14.15
C ASN A 190 1.76 -17.81 -13.70
N ASP A 191 0.82 -18.50 -13.04
CA ASP A 191 1.03 -19.87 -12.56
C ASP A 191 -0.29 -20.65 -12.53
N LYS A 192 -0.92 -20.80 -13.71
CA LYS A 192 -2.18 -21.53 -13.89
C LYS A 192 -2.15 -22.93 -13.29
N LYS A 193 -1.01 -23.62 -13.38
CA LYS A 193 -0.84 -24.99 -12.86
C LYS A 193 -0.98 -25.05 -11.34
N ASN A 194 -0.41 -24.08 -10.62
CA ASN A 194 -0.50 -24.03 -9.16
C ASN A 194 -1.54 -23.03 -8.64
N PHE A 195 -2.37 -22.42 -9.50
CA PHE A 195 -3.36 -21.42 -9.13
C PHE A 195 -4.19 -21.83 -7.91
N SER A 196 -4.87 -22.99 -7.99
CA SER A 196 -5.72 -23.51 -6.90
C SER A 196 -4.96 -23.71 -5.59
N ARG A 197 -3.71 -24.19 -5.65
CA ARG A 197 -2.86 -24.35 -4.46
C ARG A 197 -2.47 -22.99 -3.89
N ASN A 198 -1.97 -22.10 -4.75
CA ASN A 198 -1.47 -20.78 -4.38
C ASN A 198 -2.56 -19.92 -3.74
N ILE A 199 -3.77 -19.91 -4.32
CA ILE A 199 -4.88 -19.13 -3.77
C ILE A 199 -5.38 -19.71 -2.44
N ARG A 200 -5.45 -21.04 -2.29
CA ARG A 200 -5.84 -21.70 -1.03
C ARG A 200 -4.83 -21.44 0.09
N VAL A 201 -3.54 -21.53 -0.21
CA VAL A 201 -2.47 -21.23 0.76
C VAL A 201 -2.58 -19.77 1.21
N PHE A 202 -2.80 -18.84 0.28
CA PHE A 202 -2.96 -17.42 0.60
C PHE A 202 -4.23 -17.16 1.44
N ALA A 203 -5.37 -17.71 1.02
CA ALA A 203 -6.64 -17.59 1.73
C ALA A 203 -6.57 -18.16 3.16
N HIS A 204 -5.94 -19.32 3.33
CA HIS A 204 -5.73 -19.94 4.64
C HIS A 204 -4.88 -19.04 5.55
N LYS A 205 -3.77 -18.48 5.04
CA LYS A 205 -2.88 -17.59 5.80
C LYS A 205 -3.63 -16.38 6.38
N TYR A 206 -4.54 -15.79 5.60
CA TYR A 206 -5.29 -14.60 6.01
C TYR A 206 -6.70 -14.88 6.54
N GLN A 207 -7.10 -16.15 6.61
CA GLN A 207 -8.44 -16.58 7.04
C GLN A 207 -9.56 -15.94 6.21
N ILE A 208 -9.40 -15.96 4.88
CA ILE A 208 -10.38 -15.46 3.91
C ILE A 208 -11.13 -16.67 3.34
N GLY A 209 -12.46 -16.56 3.21
CA GLY A 209 -13.27 -17.61 2.58
C GLY A 209 -12.96 -17.75 1.09
N LEU A 210 -13.17 -18.95 0.54
CA LEU A 210 -13.09 -19.22 -0.89
C LEU A 210 -14.36 -19.92 -1.38
N SER A 211 -14.80 -19.57 -2.58
CA SER A 211 -15.83 -20.28 -3.34
C SER A 211 -15.32 -20.50 -4.76
N ASN A 212 -15.25 -21.75 -5.21
CA ASN A 212 -14.74 -22.12 -6.54
C ASN A 212 -13.34 -21.56 -6.87
N ASN A 213 -12.44 -21.50 -5.88
CA ASN A 213 -11.11 -20.88 -6.00
C ASN A 213 -11.15 -19.37 -6.33
N HIS A 214 -12.17 -18.67 -5.85
CA HIS A 214 -12.24 -17.20 -5.79
C HIS A 214 -12.40 -16.76 -4.34
N PHE A 215 -11.80 -15.63 -3.97
CA PHE A 215 -11.96 -14.99 -2.67
C PHE A 215 -13.40 -14.57 -2.44
N ASN A 216 -13.95 -14.91 -1.29
CA ASN A 216 -15.29 -14.50 -0.86
C ASN A 216 -15.23 -13.07 -0.28
N ILE A 217 -14.78 -12.12 -1.10
CA ILE A 217 -14.74 -10.70 -0.79
C ILE A 217 -15.73 -10.02 -1.74
N PHE A 218 -16.83 -9.52 -1.19
CA PHE A 218 -17.91 -8.93 -1.95
C PHE A 218 -17.88 -7.40 -1.81
N TYR A 219 -18.03 -6.70 -2.93
CA TYR A 219 -18.32 -5.27 -2.92
C TYR A 219 -19.77 -5.07 -2.46
N ILE A 220 -19.98 -4.45 -1.30
CA ILE A 220 -21.32 -4.06 -0.86
C ILE A 220 -21.57 -2.63 -1.36
N LYS A 221 -22.27 -2.51 -2.48
CA LYS A 221 -22.87 -1.23 -2.86
C LYS A 221 -24.04 -1.00 -1.90
N ILE A 222 -23.93 -0.04 -0.99
CA ILE A 222 -25.05 0.30 -0.08
C ILE A 222 -26.20 0.81 -0.97
N PRO A 223 -27.31 0.07 -1.11
CA PRO A 223 -28.50 0.65 -1.70
C PRO A 223 -29.06 1.65 -0.68
N HIS A 224 -29.53 2.81 -1.11
CA HIS A 224 -30.49 3.52 -0.28
C HIS A 224 -31.65 2.56 0.02
N THR A 225 -31.81 2.21 1.30
CA THR A 225 -32.82 1.32 1.93
C THR A 225 -32.63 -0.22 1.86
N PRO A 226 -33.12 -0.94 2.91
CA PRO A 226 -32.50 -2.18 3.37
C PRO A 226 -33.16 -3.39 2.74
N THR A 227 -32.39 -4.32 2.20
CA THR A 227 -32.81 -5.72 2.20
C THR A 227 -31.65 -6.70 2.04
N ARG A 228 -31.70 -7.72 2.89
CA ARG A 228 -30.95 -9.00 2.91
C ARG A 228 -29.47 -8.95 3.27
N ARG A 229 -29.22 -9.19 4.56
CA ARG A 229 -27.95 -9.72 5.08
C ARG A 229 -27.71 -11.12 4.51
N VAL A 230 -26.63 -11.27 3.75
CA VAL A 230 -25.99 -12.57 3.53
C VAL A 230 -24.84 -12.67 4.53
N PHE A 231 -24.92 -13.65 5.43
CA PHE A 231 -23.82 -14.06 6.30
C PHE A 231 -23.18 -15.34 5.77
N LEU A 232 -21.94 -15.61 6.21
CA LEU A 232 -21.14 -16.87 6.26
C LEU A 232 -19.76 -16.67 5.61
N SER A 233 -18.61 -17.13 6.12
CA SER A 233 -18.23 -17.85 7.34
C SER A 233 -16.70 -17.76 7.56
N THR A 234 -16.26 -16.93 8.51
CA THR A 234 -14.94 -16.88 9.19
C THR A 234 -15.13 -16.05 10.48
N PRO A 235 -14.24 -16.10 11.51
CA PRO A 235 -14.58 -15.58 12.84
C PRO A 235 -15.11 -14.14 12.75
N GLN A 236 -16.32 -13.96 13.29
CA GLN A 236 -17.25 -12.84 13.02
C GLN A 236 -16.65 -11.43 13.11
N SER A 237 -15.49 -11.24 13.74
CA SER A 237 -14.86 -9.93 13.92
C SER A 237 -14.12 -9.41 12.68
N LYS A 238 -13.36 -10.25 11.95
CA LYS A 238 -12.53 -9.77 10.82
C LYS A 238 -13.37 -9.36 9.60
N MET A 239 -14.43 -10.13 9.33
CA MET A 239 -15.33 -9.85 8.20
C MET A 239 -16.17 -8.60 8.45
N LYS A 240 -16.67 -8.39 9.67
CA LYS A 240 -17.38 -7.16 10.06
C LYS A 240 -16.52 -5.92 9.87
N LYS A 241 -15.23 -6.00 10.22
CA LYS A 241 -14.27 -4.90 10.07
C LYS A 241 -13.87 -4.64 8.61
N LEU A 242 -13.69 -5.69 7.80
CA LEU A 242 -13.51 -5.53 6.35
C LEU A 242 -14.72 -4.83 5.73
N LEU A 243 -15.94 -5.18 6.18
CA LEU A 243 -17.16 -4.50 5.79
C LEU A 243 -17.18 -3.04 6.26
N GLU A 244 -16.79 -2.71 7.49
CA GLU A 244 -16.69 -1.31 7.96
C GLU A 244 -15.72 -0.46 7.13
N VAL A 245 -14.57 -1.03 6.72
CA VAL A 245 -13.63 -0.36 5.79
C VAL A 245 -14.27 -0.14 4.42
N ILE A 246 -15.01 -1.11 3.90
CA ILE A 246 -15.72 -1.01 2.61
C ILE A 246 -16.94 -0.06 2.68
N LEU A 247 -17.62 0.00 3.83
CA LEU A 247 -18.84 0.78 4.05
C LEU A 247 -18.58 2.25 4.40
N ASN A 248 -17.35 2.63 4.73
CA ASN A 248 -16.94 4.04 4.94
C ASN A 248 -16.67 4.80 3.62
N ILE A 249 -17.04 4.23 2.47
CA ILE A 249 -17.13 4.95 1.20
C ILE A 249 -18.47 5.71 1.23
N ASN A 250 -18.46 6.93 1.77
CA ASN A 250 -19.55 7.91 1.62
C ASN A 250 -19.21 8.87 0.49
#